data_AF-A0A0H3LVP1-F1
#
_entry.id   AF-A0A0H3LVP1-F1
#
_cell.length_a   1.000
_cell.length_b   1.000
_cell.length_c   1.000
_cell.angle_alpha   90.00
_cell.angle_beta   90.00
_cell.angle_gamma   90.00
#
_symmetry.space_group_name_H-M   'P 1'
#
loop_
_entity.id
_entity.type
_entity.pdbx_description
1 polymer ?
#
loop_
_entity_poly.entity_id
_entity_poly.type
_entity_poly.pdbx_seq_one_letter_code
_entity_poly.pdbx_strand_id
1 'polypeptide(L)' 'MDMRHPDSDIIDALGGTAAVARLCKVKDPSVSDWRKTGIPAARRMYLETIRPEAFCTPTPAQAQQEVTHA' A
#
# COMPACT_ATOMS: atom_id res chain seq x y z
N MET A 1 0.81 -20.37 3.84
CA MET A 1 0.36 -19.25 4.71
C MET A 1 0.28 -18.03 3.82
N ASP A 2 -0.94 -17.56 3.54
CA ASP A 2 -1.15 -16.37 2.71
C ASP A 2 -0.65 -15.13 3.45
N MET A 3 0.60 -14.73 3.18
CA MET A 3 1.17 -13.50 3.71
C MET A 3 0.67 -12.33 2.87
N ARG A 4 -0.57 -11.90 3.12
CA ARG A 4 -1.09 -10.63 2.61
C ARG A 4 -0.50 -9.50 3.44
N HIS A 5 0.35 -8.68 2.83
CA HIS A 5 0.93 -7.50 3.47
C HIS A 5 -0.15 -6.41 3.64
N PRO A 6 -0.15 -5.61 4.73
CA PRO A 6 -1.10 -4.51 4.95
C PRO A 6 -1.22 -3.54 3.78
N ASP A 7 -0.10 -3.28 3.09
CA ASP A 7 -0.07 -2.50 1.85
C ASP A 7 -1.00 -3.00 0.74
N SER A 8 -1.50 -4.24 0.82
CA SER A 8 -2.53 -4.72 -0.10
C SER A 8 -3.79 -3.85 -0.07
N ASP A 9 -4.18 -3.34 1.10
CA ASP A 9 -5.36 -2.49 1.26
C ASP A 9 -5.10 -1.10 0.65
N ILE A 10 -3.87 -0.59 0.79
CA ILE A 10 -3.41 0.63 0.11
C ILE A 10 -3.45 0.43 -1.41
N ILE A 11 -2.95 -0.71 -1.92
CA ILE A 11 -2.99 -1.03 -3.36
C ILE A 11 -4.44 -1.11 -3.85
N ASP A 12 -5.35 -1.68 -3.05
CA ASP A 12 -6.78 -1.73 -3.38
C ASP A 12 -7.40 -0.32 -3.41
N ALA A 13 -7.09 0.54 -2.43
CA ALA A 13 -7.51 1.95 -2.40
C ALA A 13 -6.97 2.77 -3.57
N LEU A 14 -5.78 2.44 -4.09
CA LEU A 14 -5.18 3.05 -5.28
C LEU A 14 -5.77 2.53 -6.61
N GLY A 15 -6.79 1.65 -6.56
CA GLY A 15 -7.45 1.09 -7.74
C GLY A 15 -6.92 -0.27 -8.19
N GLY A 16 -6.17 -0.95 -7.33
CA GLY A 16 -5.69 -2.32 -7.55
C GLY A 16 -4.38 -2.43 -8.34
N THR A 17 -3.97 -3.68 -8.58
CA THR A 17 -2.64 -4.05 -9.11
C THR A 17 -2.33 -3.35 -10.44
N ALA A 18 -3.24 -3.43 -11.41
CA ALA A 18 -3.03 -2.86 -12.74
C ALA A 18 -2.99 -1.32 -12.73
N ALA A 19 -3.77 -0.66 -11.85
CA ALA A 19 -3.74 0.79 -11.71
C ALA A 19 -2.41 1.26 -11.15
N VAL A 20 -1.96 0.63 -10.05
CA VAL A 20 -0.66 0.95 -9.42
C VAL A 20 0.51 0.63 -10.36
N ALA A 21 0.44 -0.45 -11.14
CA ALA A 21 1.46 -0.79 -12.12
C ALA A 21 1.62 0.30 -13.19
N ARG A 22 0.50 0.83 -13.70
CA ARG A 22 0.51 1.96 -14.64
C ARG A 22 1.06 3.24 -14.01
N LEU A 23 0.68 3.58 -12.78
CA LEU A 23 1.18 4.75 -12.06
C LEU A 23 2.71 4.67 -11.86
N CYS A 24 3.20 3.51 -11.44
CA CYS A 24 4.62 3.31 -11.13
C CYS A 24 5.47 2.95 -12.36
N LYS A 25 4.86 2.74 -13.53
CA LYS A 25 5.51 2.25 -14.77
C LYS A 25 6.29 0.95 -14.55
N VAL A 26 5.65 -0.01 -13.87
CA VAL A 26 6.18 -1.36 -13.63
C VAL A 26 5.23 -2.42 -14.20
N LYS A 27 5.64 -3.69 -14.20
CA LYS A 27 4.77 -4.79 -14.62
C LYS A 27 3.82 -5.18 -13.49
N ASP A 28 2.61 -5.63 -13.82
CA ASP A 28 1.62 -6.12 -12.86
C ASP A 28 2.17 -7.15 -11.85
N PRO A 29 3.03 -8.12 -12.24
CA PRO A 29 3.63 -9.06 -11.28
C PRO A 29 4.46 -8.38 -10.19
N SER A 30 5.13 -7.26 -10.48
CA SER A 30 5.86 -6.50 -9.47
C SER A 30 4.93 -6.02 -8.36
N VAL A 31 3.74 -5.52 -8.73
CA VAL A 31 2.75 -5.06 -7.74
C VAL A 31 2.10 -6.23 -7.02
N SER A 32 1.87 -7.36 -7.70
CA SER A 32 1.41 -8.59 -7.06
C SER A 32 2.39 -9.12 -6.01
N ASP A 33 3.70 -8.92 -6.20
CA ASP A 33 4.71 -9.26 -5.19
C ASP A 33 4.73 -8.24 -4.05
N TRP A 34 4.50 -6.96 -4.31
CA TRP A 34 4.35 -5.95 -3.23
C TRP A 34 3.18 -6.25 -2.29
N ARG A 35 2.13 -6.92 -2.78
CA ARG A 35 1.04 -7.41 -1.91
C ARG A 35 1.50 -8.46 -0.89
N LYS A 36 2.66 -9.06 -1.11
CA LYS A 36 3.27 -10.05 -0.21
C LYS A 36 4.40 -9.46 0.62
N THR A 37 5.18 -8.56 0.03
CA THR A 37 6.43 -8.05 0.61
C THR A 37 6.38 -6.59 1.06
N GLY A 38 5.32 -5.86 0.72
CA GLY A 38 5.18 -4.42 0.90
C GLY A 38 5.60 -3.60 -0.33
N ILE A 39 5.05 -2.39 -0.42
CA ILE A 39 5.38 -1.37 -1.43
C ILE A 39 6.79 -0.84 -1.13
N PRO A 40 7.71 -0.81 -2.12
CA PRO A 40 9.04 -0.23 -1.94
C PRO A 40 8.97 1.25 -1.54
N ALA A 41 9.84 1.69 -0.62
CA ALA A 41 9.80 3.04 -0.05
C ALA A 41 9.74 4.17 -1.10
N ALA A 42 10.54 4.09 -2.16
CA ALA A 42 10.52 5.08 -3.24
C ALA A 42 9.18 5.11 -4.01
N ARG A 43 8.51 3.97 -4.16
CA ARG A 43 7.18 3.88 -4.78
C ARG A 43 6.10 4.38 -3.83
N ARG A 44 6.21 4.09 -2.54
CA ARG A 44 5.32 4.64 -1.50
C ARG A 44 5.35 6.16 -1.49
N MET A 45 6.54 6.78 -1.42
CA MET A 45 6.70 8.23 -1.44
C MET A 45 6.02 8.87 -2.65
N TYR A 46 6.20 8.29 -3.84
CA TYR A 46 5.54 8.76 -5.05
C TYR A 46 4.01 8.61 -4.97
N LEU A 47 3.50 7.46 -4.55
CA LEU A 47 2.06 7.18 -4.44
C LEU A 47 1.37 8.08 -3.40
N GLU A 48 1.99 8.30 -2.24
CA GLU A 48 1.52 9.23 -1.20
C GLU A 48 1.43 10.67 -1.74
N THR A 49 2.39 11.07 -2.58
CA THR A 49 2.41 12.42 -3.17
C THR A 49 1.24 12.64 -4.14
N ILE A 50 0.89 11.62 -4.95
CA ILE A 50 -0.15 11.76 -5.98
C ILE A 50 -1.56 11.37 -5.52
N ARG A 51 -1.65 10.58 -4.44
CA ARG A 51 -2.89 9.98 -3.91
C ARG A 51 -2.84 9.87 -2.38
N PRO A 52 -2.69 10.99 -1.65
CA PRO A 52 -2.60 10.97 -0.19
C PRO A 52 -3.84 10.33 0.47
N GLU A 53 -5.01 10.46 -0.16
CA GLU A 53 -6.26 9.91 0.35
C GLU A 53 -6.24 8.38 0.50
N ALA A 54 -5.47 7.67 -0.33
CA ALA A 54 -5.37 6.21 -0.28
C ALA A 54 -4.61 5.71 0.97
N PHE A 55 -3.79 6.58 1.59
CA PHE A 55 -2.99 6.29 2.77
C PHE A 55 -3.66 6.78 4.07
N CYS A 56 -4.70 7.60 3.96
CA CYS A 56 -5.50 8.08 5.09
C CYS A 56 -6.64 7.13 5.48
N THR A 57 -6.81 5.99 4.81
CA THR A 57 -7.86 5.03 5.20
C THR A 57 -7.49 4.47 6.57
N PRO A 58 -8.31 4.67 7.62
CA PRO A 58 -8.08 4.00 8.88
C PRO A 58 -8.35 2.51 8.65
N THR A 59 -7.30 1.76 8.36
CA THR A 59 -7.33 0.31 8.46
C THR A 59 -7.71 0.00 9.92
N PRO A 60 -8.71 -0.84 10.22
CA PRO A 60 -9.08 -1.15 11.61
C PRO A 60 -7.93 -1.76 12.44
N ALA A 61 -6.80 -2.12 11.82
CA ALA A 61 -5.57 -2.56 12.48
C ALA A 61 -4.63 -1.43 12.93
N GLN A 62 -4.72 -0.22 12.36
CA GLN A 62 -3.82 0.90 12.68
C GLN A 62 -4.29 1.75 13.87
N ALA A 63 -5.49 1.50 14.40
CA ALA A 63 -6.00 2.13 15.62
C ALA A 63 -5.34 1.63 16.92
N GLN A 64 -4.46 0.62 16.86
CA GLN A 64 -3.87 -0.01 18.05
C GLN A 64 -2.40 0.33 18.33
N GLN A 65 -1.76 1.21 17.54
CA GLN A 65 -0.33 1.50 17.70
C GLN A 65 -0.01 2.90 18.26
N GLU A 66 -1.02 3.72 18.57
CA GLU A 66 -0.79 5.09 19.08
C GLU A 66 -0.96 5.23 20.62
N VAL A 67 -1.29 4.15 21.34
CA VAL A 67 -1.62 4.24 22.79
C VAL A 67 -0.53 3.77 23.76
N THR A 68 0.64 3.33 23.30
CA THR A 68 1.67 2.71 24.17
C THR A 68 2.94 3.55 24.40
N HIS A 69 2.91 4.86 24.13
CA HIS A 69 4.02 5.75 24.47
C HIS A 69 3.54 7.10 25.04
N ALA A 70 2.73 7.03 26.10
CA ALA A 70 2.45 8.15 27.01
C ALA A 70 2.82 7.75 28.43
#